data_AF-A0A2N0NJ86-F1
#
_entry.id   AF-A0A2N0NJ86-F1
#
_cell.length_a   1.000
_cell.length_b   1.000
_cell.length_c   1.000
_cell.angle_alpha   90.00
_cell.angle_beta   90.00
_cell.angle_gamma   90.00
#
_symmetry.space_group_name_H-M   'P 1'
#
loop_
_entity.id
_entity.type
_entity.pdbx_description
1 polymer ?
#
loop_
_entity_poly.entity_id
_entity_poly.type
_entity_poly.pdbx_seq_one_letter_code
_entity_poly.pdbx_strand_id
1 'polypeptide(L)'
;FAITTILEDGSHQVKKVIEISSQESSQELPQDNLLDDSLLGKPTQSCLQKPEGVPSPLNSAKIIEASDFTKEQHIQFYYDIQENLNLRFNEKVVDDIYSLTNGYAGLEGLLASLCIQYGSNEETLEFNAWNDLFTEFIRNPTKKKISAVKHIEKYLSEPVNSSNNHFIKDAKKLLERFLRKGTLHSSEINDEDLVAIVHLRAIGIIRDMGNEILGFTSNIILDLLSDNYYPVFRRDALARIPHINSPQDFLSKTLDLFKHIRYNEIFDPLAANQHSFSESTIQGELYALLRMAVSYPTYRIFRETRTLEKSEKKCDVWVCNNKEYGIECKVDKVSEKEIKKAAEQAIGYTKGRDKVCGMFVFNFVPSDSKANNCQLFFPNVIKPRDDIYFETVHILYSKTSRSAQIFRNNMDKTEIPFALS
;
A
#
# COMPACT_ATOMS: atom_id res chain seq x y z
N PHE A 1 26.02 1.17 -17.33
CA PHE A 1 26.40 2.49 -17.88
C PHE A 1 25.49 3.50 -17.24
N ALA A 2 26.10 4.46 -16.55
CA ALA A 2 25.54 5.12 -15.38
C ALA A 2 24.68 6.34 -15.76
N ILE A 3 23.55 6.48 -15.07
CA ILE A 3 22.58 7.61 -15.16
C ILE A 3 23.22 8.94 -14.69
N THR A 4 24.45 8.92 -14.17
CA THR A 4 25.16 10.08 -13.64
C THR A 4 25.45 11.17 -14.68
N THR A 5 25.44 10.88 -15.98
CA THR A 5 25.81 11.85 -17.02
C THR A 5 24.67 12.80 -17.44
N ILE A 6 23.42 12.56 -17.00
CA ILE A 6 22.27 13.33 -17.48
C ILE A 6 22.02 14.61 -16.65
N LEU A 7 22.64 14.76 -15.48
CA LEU A 7 22.33 15.85 -14.54
C LEU A 7 23.31 17.06 -14.59
N GLU A 8 24.28 17.09 -15.50
CA GLU A 8 25.31 18.15 -15.50
C GLU A 8 24.92 19.46 -16.21
N ASP A 9 23.84 19.53 -16.99
CA ASP A 9 23.56 20.73 -17.83
C ASP A 9 22.16 21.38 -17.66
N GLY A 10 21.54 21.22 -16.49
CA GLY A 10 20.21 21.78 -16.18
C GLY A 10 20.21 22.75 -15.00
N SER A 11 20.90 23.88 -15.11
CA SER A 11 20.85 24.97 -14.11
C SER A 11 19.45 25.61 -14.04
N HIS A 12 18.51 25.04 -13.28
CA HIS A 12 17.32 25.73 -12.78
C HIS A 12 17.10 25.48 -11.28
N GLN A 13 17.00 26.58 -10.55
CA GLN A 13 16.98 26.70 -9.10
C GLN A 13 15.94 25.80 -8.43
N VAL A 14 16.40 24.89 -7.57
CA VAL A 14 15.58 24.22 -6.55
C VAL A 14 14.97 25.31 -5.66
N LYS A 15 13.66 25.57 -5.83
CA LYS A 15 12.91 26.48 -4.96
C LYS A 15 12.20 25.69 -3.87
N LYS A 16 12.48 26.12 -2.63
CA LYS A 16 11.82 25.82 -1.35
C LYS A 16 12.36 24.60 -0.60
N VAL A 17 13.42 24.86 0.16
CA VAL A 17 13.85 24.05 1.31
C VAL A 17 12.85 24.29 2.44
N ILE A 18 12.16 23.25 2.91
CA ILE A 18 11.41 23.32 4.17
C ILE A 18 12.37 22.85 5.26
N GLU A 19 12.93 23.81 6.00
CA GLU A 19 13.73 23.54 7.19
C GLU A 19 12.78 23.24 8.35
N ILE A 20 12.78 22.00 8.83
CA ILE A 20 12.18 21.69 10.13
C ILE A 20 13.31 21.72 11.16
N SER A 21 13.51 22.87 11.79
CA SER A 21 14.33 22.96 13.01
C SER A 21 13.45 22.57 14.19
N SER A 22 13.86 21.56 14.95
CA SER A 22 13.33 21.35 16.30
C SER A 22 13.96 22.41 17.22
N GLN A 23 13.40 23.61 17.21
CA GLN A 23 13.62 24.61 18.25
C GLN A 23 12.28 24.89 18.93
N GLU A 24 12.16 24.46 20.18
CA GLU A 24 11.21 25.04 21.12
C GLU A 24 11.51 26.53 21.20
N SER A 25 10.61 27.38 20.69
CA SER A 25 10.72 28.83 20.84
C SER A 25 9.99 29.25 22.11
N SER A 26 10.77 29.51 23.15
CA SER A 26 10.33 30.37 24.25
C SER A 26 10.23 31.80 23.70
N GLN A 27 9.02 32.32 23.60
CA GLN A 27 8.76 33.72 23.31
C GLN A 27 9.23 34.59 24.50
N GLU A 28 10.22 35.44 24.30
CA GLU A 28 10.42 36.64 25.12
C GLU A 28 10.09 37.89 24.29
N LEU A 29 9.11 38.65 24.76
CA LEU A 29 8.74 39.99 24.31
C LEU A 29 9.70 41.03 24.93
N PRO A 30 9.84 42.22 24.30
CA PRO A 30 10.97 43.12 24.54
C PRO A 30 10.85 43.97 25.80
N GLN A 31 12.02 44.30 26.36
CA GLN A 31 12.24 45.24 27.46
C GLN A 31 11.81 46.66 27.08
N ASP A 32 11.10 47.32 28.00
CA ASP A 32 11.10 48.77 28.12
C ASP A 32 11.17 49.19 29.60
N ASN A 33 11.87 50.30 29.82
CA ASN A 33 12.41 50.83 31.07
C ASN A 33 11.40 51.09 32.22
N LEU A 34 11.84 50.98 33.48
CA LEU A 34 11.89 52.08 34.50
C LEU A 34 12.03 51.56 35.96
N LEU A 35 13.04 52.11 36.65
CA LEU A 35 13.12 52.49 38.09
C LEU A 35 12.98 51.43 39.22
N ASP A 36 14.13 51.19 39.84
CA ASP A 36 14.49 51.21 41.28
C ASP A 36 13.55 50.70 42.41
N ASP A 37 14.24 50.00 43.32
CA ASP A 37 14.09 49.97 44.79
C ASP A 37 13.30 48.86 45.54
N SER A 38 13.96 48.38 46.60
CA SER A 38 13.49 47.69 47.82
C SER A 38 13.26 46.15 47.88
N LEU A 39 14.23 45.49 48.54
CA LEU A 39 14.13 44.65 49.75
C LEU A 39 13.17 43.41 49.85
N LEU A 40 13.80 42.31 50.27
CA LEU A 40 13.32 41.16 51.09
C LEU A 40 12.47 40.05 50.43
N GLY A 41 13.07 38.84 50.38
CA GLY A 41 12.34 37.56 50.36
C GLY A 41 13.16 36.36 49.87
N LYS A 42 13.96 35.73 50.73
CA LYS A 42 14.40 34.31 50.56
C LYS A 42 13.20 33.36 50.84
N PRO A 43 13.21 32.03 50.55
CA PRO A 43 14.28 31.10 50.12
C PRO A 43 13.83 30.24 48.88
N THR A 44 14.53 29.28 48.26
CA THR A 44 15.33 28.17 48.77
C THR A 44 16.05 27.51 47.58
N GLN A 45 17.35 27.28 47.70
CA GLN A 45 18.09 26.37 46.81
C GLN A 45 17.65 24.93 47.08
N SER A 46 17.27 24.22 46.02
CA SER A 46 17.38 22.77 45.92
C SER A 46 18.20 22.49 44.67
N CYS A 47 19.51 22.40 44.88
CA CYS A 47 20.48 21.92 43.91
C CYS A 47 20.10 20.49 43.48
N LEU A 48 19.94 20.28 42.18
CA LEU A 48 20.28 19.07 41.41
C LEU A 48 19.86 19.33 39.95
N GLN A 49 20.68 20.07 39.21
CA GLN A 49 20.57 20.08 37.75
C GLN A 49 20.88 18.65 37.26
N LYS A 50 19.89 18.00 36.63
CA LYS A 50 20.16 16.85 35.76
C LYS A 50 21.12 17.32 34.67
N PRO A 51 22.13 16.54 34.27
CA PRO A 51 22.98 16.93 33.16
C PRO A 51 22.12 16.96 31.90
N GLU A 52 21.89 18.16 31.37
CA GLU A 52 21.37 18.33 30.02
C GLU A 52 22.40 17.72 29.07
N GLY A 53 22.02 16.60 28.45
CA GLY A 53 22.81 15.98 27.40
C GLY A 53 22.85 16.93 26.21
N VAL A 54 23.92 17.72 26.11
CA VAL A 54 24.22 18.48 24.89
C VAL A 54 24.33 17.48 23.74
N PRO A 55 23.46 17.52 22.71
CA PRO A 55 23.57 16.62 21.58
C PRO A 55 24.87 16.92 20.84
N SER A 56 25.73 15.92 20.67
CA SER A 56 26.97 16.08 19.92
C SER A 56 26.65 16.55 18.48
N PRO A 57 27.29 17.63 17.98
CA PRO A 57 27.07 18.16 16.63
C PRO A 57 27.50 17.17 15.51
N LEU A 58 28.15 16.06 15.87
CA LEU A 58 28.53 14.98 14.95
C LEU A 58 27.41 13.94 14.71
N ASN A 59 26.28 14.04 15.43
CA ASN A 59 25.12 13.14 15.28
C ASN A 59 23.92 13.79 14.59
N SER A 60 24.04 15.00 14.03
CA SER A 60 22.95 15.64 13.28
C SER A 60 22.90 15.07 11.85
N ALA A 61 22.27 13.91 11.68
CA ALA A 61 21.90 13.43 10.36
C ALA A 61 20.83 14.37 9.77
N LYS A 62 21.23 15.23 8.82
CA LYS A 62 20.28 16.07 8.08
C LYS A 62 19.61 15.20 7.00
N ILE A 63 18.34 14.86 7.21
CA ILE A 63 17.54 14.16 6.21
C ILE A 63 17.20 15.16 5.10
N ILE A 64 17.62 14.86 3.88
CA ILE A 64 17.21 15.58 2.67
C ILE A 64 16.17 14.72 1.98
N GLU A 65 14.92 15.16 2.02
CA GLU A 65 13.83 14.50 1.29
C GLU A 65 13.74 15.10 -0.11
N ALA A 66 13.86 14.24 -1.13
CA ALA A 66 13.60 14.64 -2.50
C ALA A 66 12.08 14.87 -2.65
N SER A 67 11.70 15.99 -3.26
CA SER A 67 10.31 16.24 -3.61
C SER A 67 9.84 15.27 -4.69
N ASP A 68 8.56 14.89 -4.63
CA ASP A 68 7.90 14.20 -5.73
C ASP A 68 7.89 15.10 -6.99
N PHE A 69 7.97 14.47 -8.16
CA PHE A 69 7.76 15.14 -9.44
C PHE A 69 6.32 15.65 -9.53
N THR A 70 6.15 16.89 -9.99
CA THR A 70 4.84 17.32 -10.50
C THR A 70 4.52 16.61 -11.81
N LYS A 71 3.26 16.65 -12.23
CA LYS A 71 2.84 16.05 -13.51
C LYS A 71 3.61 16.65 -14.69
N GLU A 72 3.87 17.95 -14.65
CA GLU A 72 4.63 18.67 -15.68
C GLU A 72 6.10 18.24 -15.68
N GLN A 73 6.73 18.14 -14.51
CA GLN A 73 8.11 17.65 -14.38
C GLN A 73 8.24 16.21 -14.86
N HIS A 74 7.25 15.36 -14.56
CA HIS A 74 7.17 13.99 -15.05
C HIS A 74 7.12 13.93 -16.58
N ILE A 75 6.21 14.69 -17.20
CA ILE A 75 6.09 14.74 -18.66
C ILE A 75 7.41 15.21 -19.29
N GLN A 76 8.02 16.26 -18.74
CA GLN A 76 9.30 16.76 -19.24
C GLN A 76 10.42 15.72 -19.10
N PHE A 77 10.48 15.02 -17.97
CA PHE A 77 11.47 13.97 -17.72
C PHE A 77 11.41 12.85 -18.77
N TYR A 78 10.20 12.38 -19.12
CA TYR A 78 10.05 11.36 -20.17
C TYR A 78 10.28 11.93 -21.58
N TYR A 79 9.92 13.19 -21.82
CA TYR A 79 10.24 13.87 -23.08
C TYR A 79 11.76 13.93 -23.31
N ASP A 80 12.52 14.33 -22.29
CA ASP A 80 13.99 14.42 -22.38
C ASP A 80 14.62 13.05 -22.64
N ILE A 81 14.07 11.97 -22.06
CA ILE A 81 14.52 10.59 -22.34
C ILE A 81 14.28 10.21 -23.81
N GLN A 82 13.10 10.52 -24.34
CA GLN A 82 12.73 10.22 -25.73
C GLN A 82 13.65 10.93 -26.72
N GLU A 83 13.87 12.23 -26.53
CA GLU A 83 14.74 13.04 -27.39
C GLU A 83 16.20 12.56 -27.33
N ASN A 84 16.74 12.38 -26.11
CA ASN A 84 18.16 12.05 -25.93
C ASN A 84 18.52 10.63 -26.39
N LEU A 85 17.59 9.68 -26.28
CA LEU A 85 17.82 8.28 -26.65
C LEU A 85 17.19 7.90 -27.99
N ASN A 86 16.55 8.85 -28.67
CA ASN A 86 15.78 8.63 -29.90
C ASN A 86 14.78 7.47 -29.74
N LEU A 87 14.01 7.51 -28.65
CA LEU A 87 12.95 6.55 -28.31
C LEU A 87 11.59 7.23 -28.43
N ARG A 88 10.53 6.43 -28.60
CA ARG A 88 9.15 6.92 -28.54
C ARG A 88 8.34 6.09 -27.57
N PHE A 89 7.59 6.75 -26.70
CA PHE A 89 6.66 6.15 -25.76
C PHE A 89 5.27 6.70 -26.05
N ASN A 90 4.27 5.83 -26.05
CA ASN A 90 2.90 6.28 -26.13
C ASN A 90 2.56 7.15 -24.90
N GLU A 91 1.84 8.25 -25.08
CA GLU A 91 1.42 9.17 -23.99
C GLU A 91 0.74 8.41 -22.84
N LYS A 92 -0.05 7.38 -23.15
CA LYS A 92 -0.71 6.52 -22.16
C LYS A 92 0.27 5.79 -21.25
N VAL A 93 1.45 5.43 -21.75
CA VAL A 93 2.52 4.80 -20.94
C VAL A 93 3.06 5.81 -19.95
N VAL A 94 3.38 7.01 -20.43
CA VAL A 94 3.89 8.10 -19.58
C VAL A 94 2.85 8.46 -18.51
N ASP A 95 1.57 8.55 -18.88
CA ASP A 95 0.49 8.83 -17.93
C ASP A 95 0.28 7.74 -16.89
N ASP A 96 0.35 6.48 -17.32
CA ASP A 96 0.20 5.35 -16.42
C ASP A 96 1.30 5.32 -15.37
N ILE A 97 2.55 5.57 -15.77
CA ILE A 97 3.68 5.61 -14.83
C ILE A 97 3.46 6.66 -13.74
N TYR A 98 3.13 7.90 -14.11
CA TYR A 98 2.86 8.95 -13.11
C TYR A 98 1.75 8.53 -12.14
N SER A 99 0.75 7.81 -12.63
CA SER A 99 -0.36 7.37 -11.80
C SER A 99 -0.03 6.20 -10.86
N LEU A 100 1.02 5.44 -11.17
CA LEU A 100 1.54 4.34 -10.36
C LEU A 100 2.50 4.85 -9.28
N THR A 101 3.28 5.88 -9.61
CA THR A 101 4.32 6.46 -8.76
C THR A 101 3.80 7.66 -7.95
N ASN A 102 2.77 8.34 -8.45
CA ASN A 102 2.36 9.67 -8.02
C ASN A 102 3.54 10.66 -7.97
N GLY A 103 4.44 10.58 -8.96
CA GLY A 103 5.64 11.41 -9.05
C GLY A 103 6.80 11.00 -8.14
N TYR A 104 6.71 9.89 -7.41
CA TYR A 104 7.80 9.47 -6.52
C TYR A 104 9.10 9.18 -7.30
N ALA A 105 10.11 10.02 -7.10
CA ALA A 105 11.33 10.08 -7.90
C ALA A 105 12.08 8.73 -8.04
N GLY A 106 12.17 7.96 -6.95
CA GLY A 106 12.87 6.67 -6.96
C GLY A 106 12.19 5.63 -7.84
N LEU A 107 10.86 5.67 -7.95
CA LEU A 107 10.08 4.76 -8.79
C LEU A 107 9.97 5.28 -10.21
N GLU A 108 9.87 6.59 -10.40
CA GLU A 108 9.94 7.21 -11.72
C GLU A 108 11.19 6.77 -12.48
N GLY A 109 12.36 6.87 -11.84
CA GLY A 109 13.62 6.42 -12.43
C GLY A 109 13.66 4.92 -12.71
N LEU A 110 13.07 4.10 -11.83
CA LEU A 110 12.99 2.65 -12.01
C LEU A 110 12.13 2.27 -13.22
N LEU A 111 10.94 2.87 -13.33
CA LEU A 111 10.01 2.60 -14.42
C LEU A 111 10.51 3.18 -15.74
N ALA A 112 11.13 4.36 -15.73
CA ALA A 112 11.83 4.92 -16.89
C ALA A 112 12.92 3.97 -17.41
N SER A 113 13.72 3.37 -16.51
CA SER A 113 14.72 2.37 -16.90
C SER A 113 14.13 1.11 -17.53
N LEU A 114 12.90 0.72 -17.16
CA LEU A 114 12.18 -0.35 -17.85
C LEU A 114 11.75 0.13 -19.24
N CYS A 115 11.12 1.29 -19.36
CA CYS A 115 10.71 1.86 -20.65
C CYS A 115 11.87 1.96 -21.65
N ILE A 116 13.02 2.47 -21.21
CA ILE A 116 14.22 2.60 -22.06
C ILE A 116 14.65 1.22 -22.59
N GLN A 117 14.74 0.22 -21.71
CA GLN A 117 15.17 -1.12 -22.11
C GLN A 117 14.23 -1.74 -23.15
N TYR A 118 12.92 -1.58 -22.97
CA TYR A 118 11.94 -2.21 -23.85
C TYR A 118 11.71 -1.42 -25.13
N GLY A 119 11.60 -0.09 -25.02
CA GLY A 119 11.50 0.81 -26.17
C GLY A 119 12.71 0.74 -27.10
N SER A 120 13.88 0.29 -26.62
CA SER A 120 15.04 0.03 -27.50
C SER A 120 14.80 -1.06 -28.56
N ASN A 121 13.75 -1.89 -28.40
CA ASN A 121 13.42 -2.97 -29.34
C ASN A 121 12.17 -2.69 -30.18
N GLU A 122 11.52 -1.54 -30.02
CA GLU A 122 10.27 -1.19 -30.68
C GLU A 122 10.35 0.23 -31.27
N GLU A 123 9.59 0.51 -32.34
CA GLU A 123 9.52 1.88 -32.89
C GLU A 123 8.81 2.84 -31.92
N THR A 124 7.82 2.34 -31.19
CA THR A 124 7.10 3.07 -30.14
C THR A 124 6.63 2.09 -29.09
N LEU A 125 6.93 2.35 -27.81
CA LEU A 125 6.44 1.53 -26.72
C LEU A 125 4.94 1.77 -26.51
N GLU A 126 4.13 0.84 -26.97
CA GLU A 126 2.67 0.91 -26.88
C GLU A 126 2.15 0.54 -25.48
N PHE A 127 0.99 1.09 -25.11
CA PHE A 127 0.41 0.88 -23.77
C PHE A 127 0.15 -0.59 -23.44
N ASN A 128 -0.31 -1.39 -24.41
CA ASN A 128 -0.53 -2.82 -24.17
C ASN A 128 0.77 -3.57 -23.88
N ALA A 129 1.83 -3.26 -24.64
CA ALA A 129 3.15 -3.83 -24.42
C ALA A 129 3.71 -3.39 -23.06
N TRP A 130 3.66 -2.09 -22.74
CA TRP A 130 4.01 -1.57 -21.42
C TRP A 130 3.26 -2.29 -20.30
N ASN A 131 1.95 -2.41 -20.42
CA ASN A 131 1.14 -3.03 -19.39
C ASN A 131 1.56 -4.49 -19.17
N ASP A 132 1.81 -5.26 -20.23
CA ASP A 132 2.32 -6.64 -20.13
C ASP A 132 3.72 -6.71 -19.49
N LEU A 133 4.61 -5.77 -19.83
CA LEU A 133 5.98 -5.68 -19.34
C LEU A 133 6.07 -5.23 -17.88
N PHE A 134 5.34 -4.20 -17.50
CA PHE A 134 5.20 -3.74 -16.11
C PHE A 134 4.60 -4.86 -15.26
N THR A 135 3.55 -5.48 -15.79
CA THR A 135 2.96 -6.68 -15.22
C THR A 135 4.00 -7.78 -15.02
N GLU A 136 4.85 -8.08 -16.00
CA GLU A 136 5.93 -9.05 -15.85
C GLU A 136 6.95 -8.61 -14.79
N PHE A 137 7.35 -7.34 -14.76
CA PHE A 137 8.28 -6.80 -13.78
C PHE A 137 7.80 -7.00 -12.34
N ILE A 138 6.51 -6.74 -12.07
CA ILE A 138 5.89 -6.97 -10.76
C ILE A 138 5.78 -8.47 -10.45
N ARG A 139 5.46 -9.29 -11.46
CA ARG A 139 5.09 -10.71 -11.30
C ARG A 139 6.24 -11.71 -11.35
N ASN A 140 7.32 -11.41 -12.06
CA ASN A 140 8.44 -12.32 -12.28
C ASN A 140 9.63 -11.81 -11.44
N PRO A 141 10.35 -12.66 -10.68
CA PRO A 141 11.65 -12.30 -10.10
C PRO A 141 12.68 -12.09 -11.22
N THR A 142 12.46 -11.08 -12.06
CA THR A 142 13.42 -10.61 -13.04
C THR A 142 14.68 -10.18 -12.30
N LYS A 143 15.86 -10.24 -12.93
CA LYS A 143 17.11 -9.76 -12.34
C LYS A 143 16.98 -8.33 -11.78
N LYS A 144 16.08 -7.51 -12.36
CA LYS A 144 15.77 -6.14 -11.92
C LYS A 144 14.88 -6.09 -10.67
N LYS A 145 13.78 -6.85 -10.60
CA LYS A 145 12.99 -7.02 -9.36
C LYS A 145 13.89 -7.53 -8.24
N ILE A 146 14.71 -8.53 -8.53
CA ILE A 146 15.73 -9.05 -7.61
C ILE A 146 16.73 -7.97 -7.21
N SER A 147 17.19 -7.11 -8.13
CA SER A 147 18.15 -6.04 -7.80
C SER A 147 17.55 -4.94 -6.92
N ALA A 148 16.32 -4.51 -7.21
CA ALA A 148 15.61 -3.52 -6.39
C ALA A 148 15.31 -4.08 -4.99
N VAL A 149 14.80 -5.31 -4.92
CA VAL A 149 14.56 -6.03 -3.67
C VAL A 149 15.87 -6.23 -2.91
N LYS A 150 16.95 -6.71 -3.55
CA LYS A 150 18.27 -6.87 -2.92
C LYS A 150 18.86 -5.56 -2.42
N HIS A 151 18.61 -4.46 -3.13
CA HIS A 151 19.04 -3.14 -2.68
C HIS A 151 18.33 -2.79 -1.37
N ILE A 152 17.01 -2.93 -1.30
CA ILE A 152 16.25 -2.68 -0.07
C ILE A 152 16.64 -3.67 1.04
N GLU A 153 16.75 -4.95 0.72
CA GLU A 153 17.16 -6.02 1.64
C GLU A 153 18.54 -5.75 2.23
N LYS A 154 19.48 -5.17 1.49
CA LYS A 154 20.80 -4.80 2.03
C LYS A 154 20.67 -3.86 3.24
N TYR A 155 19.73 -2.93 3.21
CA TYR A 155 19.48 -1.99 4.31
C TYR A 155 18.54 -2.53 5.39
N LEU A 156 17.92 -3.68 5.16
CA LEU A 156 17.12 -4.42 6.12
C LEU A 156 17.84 -5.69 6.64
N SER A 157 19.06 -5.98 6.18
CA SER A 157 19.81 -7.16 6.59
C SER A 157 20.71 -6.84 7.79
N GLU A 158 20.77 -7.77 8.75
CA GLU A 158 21.71 -7.66 9.87
C GLU A 158 23.13 -7.98 9.37
N PRO A 159 24.15 -7.15 9.66
CA PRO A 159 25.53 -7.54 9.49
C PRO A 159 25.83 -8.78 10.33
N VAL A 160 26.52 -9.75 9.74
CA VAL A 160 26.78 -11.10 10.31
C VAL A 160 27.42 -11.08 11.71
N ASN A 161 27.97 -9.95 12.17
CA ASN A 161 28.70 -9.82 13.44
C ASN A 161 28.20 -8.70 14.38
N SER A 162 27.02 -8.09 14.18
CA SER A 162 26.56 -7.01 15.05
C SER A 162 25.53 -7.49 16.09
N SER A 163 25.98 -7.69 17.34
CA SER A 163 25.11 -8.01 18.48
C SER A 163 24.19 -6.87 18.93
N ASN A 164 24.15 -5.74 18.20
CA ASN A 164 23.54 -4.48 18.64
C ASN A 164 22.59 -3.80 17.64
N ASN A 165 22.15 -4.49 16.58
CA ASN A 165 21.26 -3.87 15.58
C ASN A 165 19.78 -3.97 15.94
N HIS A 166 19.42 -3.61 17.17
CA HIS A 166 18.03 -3.53 17.64
C HIS A 166 17.16 -2.70 16.68
N PHE A 167 17.69 -1.61 16.12
CA PHE A 167 16.96 -0.74 15.20
C PHE A 167 16.54 -1.42 13.89
N ILE A 168 17.32 -2.37 13.33
CA ILE A 168 16.92 -3.09 12.10
C ILE A 168 15.76 -4.02 12.40
N LYS A 169 15.78 -4.66 13.58
CA LYS A 169 14.69 -5.50 14.04
C LYS A 169 13.41 -4.69 14.24
N ASP A 170 13.54 -3.49 14.82
CA ASP A 170 12.41 -2.56 15.01
C ASP A 170 11.88 -2.04 13.67
N ALA A 171 12.77 -1.72 12.72
CA ALA A 171 12.38 -1.35 11.35
C ALA A 171 11.63 -2.48 10.63
N LYS A 172 12.04 -3.74 10.79
CA LYS A 172 11.31 -4.89 10.25
C LYS A 172 9.94 -5.05 10.91
N LYS A 173 9.86 -4.93 12.23
CA LYS A 173 8.61 -5.03 12.98
C LYS A 173 7.63 -3.92 12.57
N LEU A 174 8.12 -2.71 12.37
CA LEU A 174 7.34 -1.59 11.86
C LEU A 174 6.92 -1.81 10.41
N LEU A 175 7.82 -2.29 9.55
CA LEU A 175 7.49 -2.67 8.17
C LEU A 175 6.37 -3.71 8.11
N GLU A 176 6.40 -4.73 8.97
CA GLU A 176 5.31 -5.71 9.07
C GLU A 176 3.98 -5.05 9.43
N ARG A 177 3.97 -4.04 10.31
CA ARG A 177 2.75 -3.30 10.65
C ARG A 177 2.22 -2.51 9.45
N PHE A 178 3.09 -1.83 8.70
CA PHE A 178 2.72 -1.18 7.45
C PHE A 178 2.18 -2.18 6.43
N LEU A 179 2.87 -3.31 6.22
CA LEU A 179 2.44 -4.35 5.29
C LEU A 179 1.04 -4.86 5.63
N ARG A 180 0.71 -4.99 6.92
CA ARG A 180 -0.64 -5.36 7.39
C ARG A 180 -1.65 -4.25 7.13
N LYS A 181 -1.38 -3.02 7.61
CA LYS A 181 -2.38 -1.94 7.68
C LYS A 181 -2.45 -1.02 6.46
N GLY A 182 -1.44 -1.06 5.58
CA GLY A 182 -1.25 -0.14 4.46
C GLY A 182 -0.73 1.24 4.91
N THR A 183 -1.38 1.83 5.90
CA THR A 183 -1.05 3.13 6.49
C THR A 183 -1.08 3.07 8.02
N LEU A 184 -0.37 3.97 8.69
CA LEU A 184 -0.40 4.15 10.14
C LEU A 184 -0.64 5.62 10.48
N HIS A 185 -1.55 5.88 11.41
CA HIS A 185 -1.73 7.22 11.98
C HIS A 185 -0.63 7.51 13.02
N SER A 186 -0.28 8.78 13.22
CA SER A 186 0.68 9.26 14.22
C SER A 186 0.42 8.70 15.63
N SER A 187 -0.86 8.63 16.00
CA SER A 187 -1.34 8.10 17.28
C SER A 187 -1.10 6.60 17.47
N GLU A 188 -0.82 5.87 16.39
CA GLU A 188 -0.45 4.45 16.44
C GLU A 188 1.07 4.25 16.54
N ILE A 189 1.85 5.32 16.42
CA ILE A 189 3.32 5.29 16.41
C ILE A 189 3.81 5.51 17.84
N ASN A 190 4.64 4.59 18.33
CA ASN A 190 5.27 4.73 19.64
C ASN A 190 6.61 5.46 19.51
N ASP A 191 7.13 6.04 20.60
CA ASP A 191 8.45 6.69 20.61
C ASP A 191 9.57 5.74 20.12
N GLU A 192 9.43 4.45 20.40
CA GLU A 192 10.35 3.39 19.95
C GLU A 192 10.37 3.22 18.41
N ASP A 193 9.28 3.59 17.72
CA ASP A 193 9.17 3.47 16.27
C ASP A 193 9.88 4.62 15.53
N LEU A 194 10.24 5.73 16.20
CA LEU A 194 10.74 6.95 15.54
C LEU A 194 12.01 6.70 14.72
N VAL A 195 12.97 5.97 15.27
CA VAL A 195 14.22 5.61 14.55
C VAL A 195 13.93 4.69 13.38
N ALA A 196 13.01 3.74 13.56
CA ALA A 196 12.58 2.83 12.51
C ALA A 196 11.87 3.58 11.37
N ILE A 197 11.05 4.59 11.67
CA ILE A 197 10.39 5.45 10.67
C ILE A 197 11.42 6.19 9.84
N VAL A 198 12.38 6.85 10.51
CA VAL A 198 13.46 7.58 9.82
C VAL A 198 14.21 6.65 8.88
N HIS A 199 14.53 5.43 9.34
CA HIS A 199 15.22 4.43 8.52
C HIS A 199 14.38 4.00 7.31
N LEU A 200 13.11 3.60 7.51
CA LEU A 200 12.23 3.17 6.43
C LEU A 200 11.95 4.27 5.40
N ARG A 201 11.89 5.54 5.83
CA ARG A 201 11.80 6.71 4.93
C ARG A 201 13.09 6.91 4.15
N ALA A 202 14.25 6.82 4.80
CA ALA A 202 15.54 7.02 4.16
C ALA A 202 15.83 6.02 3.03
N ILE A 203 15.31 4.80 3.17
CA ILE A 203 15.41 3.76 2.12
C ILE A 203 14.23 3.75 1.14
N GLY A 204 13.33 4.72 1.24
CA GLY A 204 12.26 4.95 0.27
C GLY A 204 11.06 4.01 0.38
N ILE A 205 10.84 3.37 1.53
CA ILE A 205 9.74 2.42 1.70
C ILE A 205 8.43 3.12 2.06
N ILE A 206 8.50 4.03 3.02
CA ILE A 206 7.34 4.77 3.52
C ILE A 206 7.55 6.28 3.32
N ARG A 207 6.45 7.02 3.32
CA ARG A 207 6.44 8.49 3.28
C ARG A 207 5.33 9.06 4.16
N ASP A 208 5.45 10.35 4.42
CA ASP A 208 4.36 11.14 4.97
C ASP A 208 3.32 11.39 3.88
N MET A 209 2.08 11.04 4.17
CA MET A 209 0.92 11.22 3.28
C MET A 209 0.13 12.50 3.63
N GLY A 210 0.60 13.26 4.61
CA GLY A 210 -0.11 14.39 5.22
C GLY A 210 -1.13 13.94 6.25
N ASN A 211 -1.69 14.91 6.98
CA ASN A 211 -2.73 14.70 8.01
C ASN A 211 -2.33 13.63 9.05
N GLU A 212 -1.07 13.62 9.46
CA GLU A 212 -0.55 12.68 10.45
C GLU A 212 -0.58 11.20 10.03
N ILE A 213 -0.64 10.92 8.73
CA ILE A 213 -0.67 9.55 8.19
C ILE A 213 0.65 9.23 7.51
N LEU A 214 1.26 8.12 7.90
CA LEU A 214 2.35 7.50 7.15
C LEU A 214 1.80 6.35 6.30
N GLY A 215 2.39 6.16 5.12
CA GLY A 215 2.02 5.08 4.21
C GLY A 215 3.18 4.65 3.32
N PHE A 216 2.98 3.58 2.53
CA PHE A 216 3.96 3.20 1.52
C PHE A 216 4.15 4.29 0.47
N THR A 217 5.38 4.43 -0.03
CA THR A 217 5.69 5.33 -1.15
C THR A 217 4.96 4.93 -2.42
N SER A 218 4.69 3.64 -2.62
CA SER A 218 3.79 3.12 -3.66
C SER A 218 3.34 1.70 -3.38
N ASN A 219 2.32 1.26 -4.12
CA ASN A 219 1.93 -0.15 -4.18
C ASN A 219 3.00 -1.05 -4.79
N ILE A 220 3.90 -0.52 -5.64
CA ILE A 220 5.01 -1.29 -6.21
C ILE A 220 5.95 -1.72 -5.07
N ILE A 221 6.32 -0.80 -4.19
CA ILE A 221 7.18 -1.10 -3.03
C ILE A 221 6.49 -2.10 -2.11
N LEU A 222 5.20 -1.90 -1.82
CA LEU A 222 4.40 -2.86 -1.07
C LEU A 222 4.49 -4.27 -1.69
N ASP A 223 4.22 -4.40 -2.99
CA ASP A 223 4.21 -5.68 -3.71
C ASP A 223 5.58 -6.37 -3.71
N LEU A 224 6.64 -5.59 -3.88
CA LEU A 224 8.03 -6.04 -3.87
C LEU A 224 8.43 -6.58 -2.49
N LEU A 225 8.04 -5.90 -1.41
CA LEU A 225 8.40 -6.29 -0.05
C LEU A 225 7.49 -7.36 0.53
N SER A 226 6.25 -7.47 0.03
CA SER A 226 5.29 -8.45 0.53
C SER A 226 5.77 -9.91 0.36
N ASP A 227 6.62 -10.20 -0.63
CA ASP A 227 7.21 -11.54 -0.80
C ASP A 227 8.06 -11.99 0.40
N ASN A 228 8.81 -11.04 0.98
CA ASN A 228 9.91 -11.35 1.90
C ASN A 228 9.61 -10.92 3.34
N TYR A 229 8.76 -9.90 3.51
CA TYR A 229 8.50 -9.27 4.80
C TYR A 229 7.04 -9.32 5.21
N TYR A 230 6.10 -9.70 4.32
CA TYR A 230 4.74 -9.90 4.77
C TYR A 230 4.75 -11.12 5.70
N PRO A 231 4.25 -11.00 6.94
CA PRO A 231 4.22 -12.11 7.87
C PRO A 231 3.10 -13.05 7.40
N VAL A 232 3.44 -13.93 6.46
CA VAL A 232 2.52 -14.94 5.94
C VAL A 232 2.69 -16.26 6.66
N PHE A 233 1.60 -17.03 6.68
CA PHE A 233 1.56 -18.41 7.14
C PHE A 233 2.72 -19.21 6.54
N ARG A 234 3.19 -20.23 7.26
CA ARG A 234 4.12 -21.21 6.65
C ARG A 234 3.46 -21.70 5.35
N ARG A 235 4.16 -21.58 4.22
CA ARG A 235 3.67 -21.96 2.87
C ARG A 235 3.05 -23.35 2.83
N ASP A 236 3.46 -24.22 3.73
CA ASP A 236 3.02 -25.61 3.84
C ASP A 236 1.62 -25.76 4.46
N ALA A 237 1.09 -24.72 5.12
CA ALA A 237 -0.22 -24.73 5.77
C ALA A 237 -1.37 -24.30 4.85
N LEU A 238 -1.07 -23.67 3.71
CA LEU A 238 -2.08 -23.17 2.77
C LEU A 238 -2.22 -24.12 1.57
N ALA A 239 -3.43 -24.64 1.35
CA ALA A 239 -3.70 -25.48 0.18
C ALA A 239 -3.48 -24.68 -1.12
N ARG A 240 -2.73 -25.26 -2.06
CA ARG A 240 -2.51 -24.63 -3.37
C ARG A 240 -3.75 -24.79 -4.25
N ILE A 241 -4.05 -23.74 -5.01
CA ILE A 241 -5.07 -23.69 -6.05
C ILE A 241 -4.35 -23.84 -7.41
N PRO A 242 -4.29 -25.05 -7.98
CA PRO A 242 -3.62 -25.27 -9.26
C PRO A 242 -4.44 -24.78 -10.45
N HIS A 243 -5.77 -24.85 -10.34
CA HIS A 243 -6.70 -24.50 -11.42
C HIS A 243 -7.96 -23.84 -10.86
N ILE A 244 -8.54 -22.93 -11.64
CA ILE A 244 -9.82 -22.26 -11.43
C ILE A 244 -10.70 -22.64 -12.62
N ASN A 245 -11.75 -23.41 -12.36
CA ASN A 245 -12.59 -23.99 -13.42
C ASN A 245 -13.70 -23.04 -13.87
N SER A 246 -14.25 -22.26 -12.94
CA SER A 246 -15.36 -21.34 -13.16
C SER A 246 -15.29 -20.15 -12.20
N PRO A 247 -16.08 -19.07 -12.43
CA PRO A 247 -16.20 -17.96 -11.48
C PRO A 247 -16.70 -18.40 -10.10
N GLN A 248 -17.62 -19.37 -10.03
CA GLN A 248 -18.11 -19.91 -8.76
C GLN A 248 -17.04 -20.73 -8.03
N ASP A 249 -16.23 -21.50 -8.77
CA ASP A 249 -15.07 -22.21 -8.21
C ASP A 249 -14.03 -21.23 -7.66
N PHE A 250 -13.76 -20.13 -8.37
CA PHE A 250 -12.92 -19.04 -7.88
C PHE A 250 -13.46 -18.46 -6.57
N LEU A 251 -14.74 -18.13 -6.52
CA LEU A 251 -15.38 -17.57 -5.34
C LEU A 251 -15.30 -18.54 -4.15
N SER A 252 -15.67 -19.81 -4.36
CA SER A 252 -15.63 -20.83 -3.31
C SER A 252 -14.22 -21.02 -2.74
N LYS A 253 -13.22 -21.11 -3.61
CA LYS A 253 -11.82 -21.25 -3.18
C LYS A 253 -11.31 -20.00 -2.46
N THR A 254 -11.71 -18.82 -2.92
CA THR A 254 -11.35 -17.55 -2.28
C THR A 254 -11.95 -17.45 -0.88
N LEU A 255 -13.23 -17.79 -0.72
CA LEU A 255 -13.89 -17.82 0.59
C LEU A 255 -13.26 -18.86 1.53
N ASP A 256 -12.85 -20.02 1.02
CA ASP A 256 -12.12 -21.03 1.82
C ASP A 256 -10.79 -20.49 2.37
N LEU A 257 -10.16 -19.51 1.73
CA LEU A 257 -8.96 -18.85 2.26
C LEU A 257 -9.25 -18.01 3.51
N PHE A 258 -10.49 -17.62 3.77
CA PHE A 258 -10.82 -16.77 4.92
C PHE A 258 -10.52 -17.46 6.25
N LYS A 259 -10.51 -18.80 6.29
CA LYS A 259 -10.06 -19.55 7.48
C LYS A 259 -8.61 -19.26 7.86
N HIS A 260 -7.83 -18.65 6.97
CA HIS A 260 -6.45 -18.25 7.18
C HIS A 260 -6.29 -16.74 7.33
N ILE A 261 -7.36 -15.95 7.39
CA ILE A 261 -7.19 -14.53 7.77
C ILE A 261 -6.86 -14.48 9.26
N ARG A 262 -5.86 -13.67 9.61
CA ARG A 262 -5.36 -13.57 10.99
C ARG A 262 -6.36 -12.90 11.91
N TYR A 263 -6.80 -13.64 12.92
CA TYR A 263 -7.90 -13.22 13.75
C TYR A 263 -7.58 -11.96 14.58
N ASN A 264 -6.49 -11.95 15.35
CA ASN A 264 -6.19 -10.85 16.28
C ASN A 264 -5.76 -9.57 15.56
N GLU A 265 -5.10 -9.71 14.41
CA GLU A 265 -4.49 -8.62 13.65
C GLU A 265 -5.46 -7.95 12.69
N ILE A 266 -6.37 -8.74 12.08
CA ILE A 266 -7.24 -8.30 11.01
C ILE A 266 -8.69 -8.32 11.48
N PHE A 267 -9.18 -9.46 11.98
CA PHE A 267 -10.59 -9.57 12.33
C PHE A 267 -10.99 -8.86 13.61
N ASP A 268 -10.23 -8.96 14.71
CA ASP A 268 -10.60 -8.30 15.97
C ASP A 268 -10.74 -6.77 15.82
N PRO A 269 -9.81 -6.06 15.14
CA PRO A 269 -9.96 -4.64 14.86
C PRO A 269 -11.15 -4.33 13.94
N LEU A 270 -11.37 -5.16 12.92
CA LEU A 270 -12.51 -5.06 11.99
C LEU A 270 -13.84 -5.26 12.75
N ALA A 271 -13.92 -6.29 13.61
CA ALA A 271 -15.00 -6.65 14.56
C ALA A 271 -15.36 -5.52 15.52
N ALA A 272 -14.35 -4.80 16.00
CA ALA A 272 -14.55 -3.67 16.89
C ALA A 272 -15.09 -2.41 16.18
N ASN A 273 -15.30 -2.44 14.86
CA ASN A 273 -15.64 -1.29 14.03
C ASN A 273 -14.77 -0.07 14.35
N GLN A 274 -13.47 -0.31 14.61
CA GLN A 274 -12.53 0.80 14.78
C GLN A 274 -12.54 1.55 13.45
N HIS A 275 -13.10 2.75 13.44
CA HIS A 275 -13.30 3.56 12.22
C HIS A 275 -12.01 3.78 11.39
N SER A 276 -10.85 3.46 11.96
CA SER A 276 -9.52 3.46 11.34
C SER A 276 -9.17 2.18 10.55
N PHE A 277 -9.95 1.10 10.63
CA PHE A 277 -9.67 -0.14 9.91
C PHE A 277 -10.21 -0.05 8.48
N SER A 278 -9.33 0.29 7.54
CA SER A 278 -9.70 0.62 6.16
C SER A 278 -9.88 -0.61 5.26
N GLU A 279 -10.66 -0.46 4.18
CA GLU A 279 -10.77 -1.42 3.05
C GLU A 279 -9.39 -1.93 2.58
N SER A 280 -8.36 -1.09 2.72
CA SER A 280 -6.98 -1.39 2.33
C SER A 280 -6.31 -2.52 3.13
N THR A 281 -6.72 -2.74 4.39
CA THR A 281 -6.13 -3.79 5.24
C THR A 281 -6.66 -5.17 4.84
N ILE A 282 -7.98 -5.31 4.71
CA ILE A 282 -8.60 -6.58 4.27
C ILE A 282 -8.24 -6.91 2.82
N GLN A 283 -8.13 -5.89 1.97
CA GLN A 283 -7.59 -6.02 0.62
C GLN A 283 -6.17 -6.59 0.64
N GLY A 284 -5.29 -6.05 1.49
CA GLY A 284 -3.89 -6.50 1.61
C GLY A 284 -3.79 -7.95 2.07
N GLU A 285 -4.58 -8.34 3.07
CA GLU A 285 -4.65 -9.73 3.56
C GLU A 285 -5.18 -10.68 2.48
N LEU A 286 -6.26 -10.31 1.81
CA LEU A 286 -6.84 -11.12 0.74
C LEU A 286 -5.87 -11.30 -0.44
N TYR A 287 -5.18 -10.23 -0.81
CA TYR A 287 -4.14 -10.26 -1.82
C TYR A 287 -3.01 -11.24 -1.43
N ALA A 288 -2.50 -11.17 -0.20
CA ALA A 288 -1.44 -12.05 0.27
C ALA A 288 -1.87 -13.54 0.27
N LEU A 289 -3.07 -13.84 0.77
CA LEU A 289 -3.62 -15.20 0.80
C LEU A 289 -3.80 -15.76 -0.61
N LEU A 290 -4.43 -15.00 -1.51
CA LEU A 290 -4.61 -15.42 -2.90
C LEU A 290 -3.26 -15.65 -3.59
N ARG A 291 -2.30 -14.74 -3.39
CA ARG A 291 -0.95 -14.82 -3.98
C ARG A 291 -0.22 -16.10 -3.59
N MET A 292 -0.40 -16.55 -2.36
CA MET A 292 0.15 -17.82 -1.90
C MET A 292 -0.67 -19.02 -2.36
N ALA A 293 -1.99 -18.92 -2.41
CA ALA A 293 -2.83 -20.05 -2.74
C ALA A 293 -2.71 -20.41 -4.22
N VAL A 294 -2.85 -19.44 -5.13
CA VAL A 294 -2.85 -19.73 -6.56
C VAL A 294 -1.45 -20.11 -7.06
N SER A 295 -1.41 -21.04 -8.00
CA SER A 295 -0.14 -21.54 -8.52
C SER A 295 0.48 -20.53 -9.49
N TYR A 296 1.69 -20.07 -9.17
CA TYR A 296 2.56 -19.33 -10.09
C TYR A 296 3.35 -20.32 -10.98
N PRO A 297 3.56 -20.05 -12.29
CA PRO A 297 3.18 -18.85 -13.04
C PRO A 297 1.77 -18.89 -13.66
N THR A 298 1.01 -19.95 -13.42
CA THR A 298 -0.32 -20.19 -14.02
C THR A 298 -1.28 -19.03 -13.78
N TYR A 299 -1.42 -18.58 -12.53
CA TYR A 299 -2.24 -17.44 -12.16
C TYR A 299 -1.36 -16.32 -11.69
N ARG A 300 -1.81 -15.12 -12.02
CA ARG A 300 -1.12 -13.90 -11.66
C ARG A 300 -2.11 -12.98 -10.95
N ILE A 301 -1.71 -12.39 -9.82
CA ILE A 301 -2.59 -11.58 -8.96
C ILE A 301 -2.04 -10.17 -8.86
N PHE A 302 -2.93 -9.20 -8.78
CA PHE A 302 -2.61 -7.79 -8.60
C PHE A 302 -3.46 -7.17 -7.51
N ARG A 303 -2.93 -6.10 -6.93
CA ARG A 303 -3.64 -5.19 -6.04
C ARG A 303 -3.88 -3.86 -6.76
N GLU A 304 -5.01 -3.20 -6.48
CA GLU A 304 -5.35 -1.88 -7.02
C GLU A 304 -5.15 -1.76 -8.54
N THR A 305 -5.77 -2.66 -9.28
CA THR A 305 -5.65 -2.69 -10.75
C THR A 305 -6.49 -1.59 -11.38
N ARG A 306 -5.87 -0.70 -12.16
CA ARG A 306 -6.62 0.19 -13.04
C ARG A 306 -7.22 -0.62 -14.19
N THR A 307 -8.54 -0.61 -14.26
CA THR A 307 -9.29 -1.34 -15.28
C THR A 307 -10.00 -0.44 -16.29
N LEU A 308 -10.21 0.82 -15.94
CA LEU A 308 -10.90 1.82 -16.73
C LEU A 308 -9.94 2.91 -17.24
N GLU A 309 -9.99 3.18 -18.54
CA GLU A 309 -9.25 4.29 -19.15
C GLU A 309 -9.73 5.62 -18.55
N LYS A 310 -8.78 6.48 -18.14
CA LYS A 310 -9.02 7.81 -17.52
C LYS A 310 -9.73 7.79 -16.16
N SER A 311 -9.84 6.64 -15.50
CA SER A 311 -10.35 6.57 -14.13
C SER A 311 -9.22 6.46 -13.10
N GLU A 312 -9.30 7.26 -12.04
CA GLU A 312 -8.46 7.09 -10.85
C GLU A 312 -8.87 5.87 -10.02
N LYS A 313 -10.08 5.34 -10.25
CA LYS A 313 -10.58 4.17 -9.53
C LYS A 313 -9.83 2.91 -9.95
N LYS A 314 -9.48 2.11 -8.95
CA LYS A 314 -8.73 0.87 -9.09
C LYS A 314 -9.53 -0.26 -8.44
N CYS A 315 -9.57 -1.42 -9.09
CA CYS A 315 -10.18 -2.62 -8.52
C CYS A 315 -9.24 -3.21 -7.47
N ASP A 316 -9.78 -3.55 -6.30
CA ASP A 316 -8.96 -3.88 -5.13
C ASP A 316 -8.04 -5.09 -5.34
N VAL A 317 -8.56 -6.20 -5.86
CA VAL A 317 -7.78 -7.40 -6.20
C VAL A 317 -8.18 -7.93 -7.57
N TRP A 318 -7.19 -8.26 -8.39
CA TRP A 318 -7.42 -8.77 -9.74
C TRP A 318 -6.59 -10.03 -10.02
N VAL A 319 -7.24 -11.11 -10.43
CA VAL A 319 -6.61 -12.42 -10.69
C VAL A 319 -6.74 -12.75 -12.18
N CYS A 320 -5.63 -13.10 -12.83
CA CYS A 320 -5.58 -13.35 -14.27
C CYS A 320 -4.90 -14.68 -14.61
N ASN A 321 -5.50 -15.43 -15.52
CA ASN A 321 -4.91 -16.52 -16.29
C ASN A 321 -5.77 -16.80 -17.53
N ASN A 322 -5.49 -16.18 -18.69
CA ASN A 322 -6.34 -16.23 -19.90
C ASN A 322 -7.85 -15.89 -19.71
N LYS A 323 -8.28 -15.75 -18.46
CA LYS A 323 -9.56 -15.41 -17.84
C LYS A 323 -9.22 -14.48 -16.68
N GLU A 324 -10.11 -13.54 -16.38
CA GLU A 324 -9.92 -12.52 -15.37
C GLU A 324 -11.03 -12.53 -14.33
N TYR A 325 -10.65 -12.34 -13.07
CA TYR A 325 -11.53 -12.30 -11.92
C TYR A 325 -11.19 -11.08 -11.06
N GLY A 326 -12.17 -10.25 -10.74
CA GLY A 326 -12.01 -9.07 -9.90
C GLY A 326 -12.74 -9.17 -8.57
N ILE A 327 -12.15 -8.63 -7.51
CA ILE A 327 -12.76 -8.52 -6.19
C ILE A 327 -12.68 -7.06 -5.74
N GLU A 328 -13.83 -6.50 -5.38
CA GLU A 328 -13.96 -5.21 -4.72
C GLU A 328 -14.30 -5.45 -3.25
N CYS A 329 -13.46 -4.96 -2.34
CA CYS A 329 -13.65 -5.02 -0.90
C CYS A 329 -14.40 -3.78 -0.42
N LYS A 330 -15.38 -3.98 0.44
CA LYS A 330 -16.16 -2.92 1.08
C LYS A 330 -16.29 -3.22 2.56
N VAL A 331 -16.30 -2.18 3.39
CA VAL A 331 -16.48 -2.32 4.84
C VAL A 331 -17.73 -1.56 5.28
N ASP A 332 -18.51 -2.23 6.13
CA ASP A 332 -19.66 -1.70 6.85
C ASP A 332 -20.77 -1.11 5.97
N LYS A 333 -20.90 -1.57 4.72
CA LYS A 333 -22.00 -1.11 3.83
C LYS A 333 -23.28 -1.85 4.17
N VAL A 334 -24.35 -1.12 4.46
CA VAL A 334 -25.62 -1.72 4.88
C VAL A 334 -26.82 -1.22 4.12
N SER A 335 -26.78 0.02 3.62
CA SER A 335 -27.91 0.55 2.87
C SER A 335 -27.92 0.00 1.45
N GLU A 336 -29.12 -0.18 0.90
CA GLU A 336 -29.32 -0.55 -0.51
C GLU A 336 -28.54 0.39 -1.45
N LYS A 337 -28.55 1.70 -1.16
CA LYS A 337 -27.84 2.71 -1.96
C LYS A 337 -26.32 2.48 -1.99
N GLU A 338 -25.71 2.18 -0.84
CA GLU A 338 -24.27 1.92 -0.76
C GLU A 338 -23.88 0.65 -1.48
N ILE A 339 -24.67 -0.42 -1.31
CA ILE A 339 -24.42 -1.69 -1.97
C ILE A 339 -24.60 -1.58 -3.48
N LYS A 340 -25.64 -0.90 -3.97
CA LYS A 340 -25.81 -0.62 -5.40
C LYS A 340 -24.62 0.16 -5.96
N LYS A 341 -24.16 1.21 -5.28
CA LYS A 341 -23.00 1.99 -5.70
C LYS A 341 -21.73 1.14 -5.77
N ALA A 342 -21.51 0.24 -4.80
CA ALA A 342 -20.38 -0.67 -4.82
C ALA A 342 -20.46 -1.68 -5.97
N ALA A 343 -21.65 -2.24 -6.22
CA ALA A 343 -21.89 -3.15 -7.33
C ALA A 343 -21.68 -2.47 -8.69
N GLU A 344 -22.23 -1.27 -8.90
CA GLU A 344 -22.02 -0.46 -10.11
C GLU A 344 -20.55 -0.14 -10.34
N GLN A 345 -19.80 0.20 -9.28
CA GLN A 345 -18.36 0.41 -9.36
C GLN A 345 -17.62 -0.86 -9.80
N ALA A 346 -17.89 -1.99 -9.13
CA ALA A 346 -17.27 -3.27 -9.45
C ALA A 346 -17.54 -3.69 -10.90
N ILE A 347 -18.77 -3.53 -11.36
CA ILE A 347 -19.19 -3.83 -12.72
C ILE A 347 -18.53 -2.89 -13.73
N GLY A 348 -18.40 -1.61 -13.39
CA GLY A 348 -17.69 -0.63 -14.20
C GLY A 348 -16.30 -1.11 -14.60
N TYR A 349 -15.56 -1.76 -13.68
CA TYR A 349 -14.22 -2.30 -13.95
C TYR A 349 -14.15 -3.37 -15.04
N THR A 350 -15.28 -3.97 -15.42
CA THR A 350 -15.32 -5.00 -16.46
C THR A 350 -15.44 -4.42 -17.88
N LYS A 351 -15.73 -3.12 -18.01
CA LYS A 351 -16.01 -2.48 -19.29
C LYS A 351 -14.80 -2.54 -20.22
N GLY A 352 -15.01 -3.07 -21.43
CA GLY A 352 -13.96 -3.17 -22.47
C GLY A 352 -12.95 -4.30 -22.25
N ARG A 353 -13.23 -5.25 -21.34
CA ARG A 353 -12.33 -6.38 -21.06
C ARG A 353 -12.96 -7.73 -21.40
N ASP A 354 -12.48 -8.34 -22.48
CA ASP A 354 -13.07 -9.57 -23.01
C ASP A 354 -12.73 -10.82 -22.21
N LYS A 355 -11.64 -10.80 -21.45
CA LYS A 355 -11.22 -11.95 -20.63
C LYS A 355 -11.90 -12.03 -19.28
N VAL A 356 -12.70 -11.03 -18.88
CA VAL A 356 -13.37 -11.02 -17.57
C VAL A 356 -14.45 -12.08 -17.54
N CYS A 357 -14.33 -13.00 -16.59
CA CYS A 357 -15.31 -14.06 -16.37
C CYS A 357 -16.06 -13.87 -15.04
N GLY A 358 -15.47 -13.17 -14.07
CA GLY A 358 -16.07 -13.00 -12.74
C GLY A 358 -15.75 -11.65 -12.10
N MET A 359 -16.74 -11.05 -11.45
CA MET A 359 -16.57 -9.86 -10.63
C MET A 359 -17.34 -10.01 -9.32
N PHE A 360 -16.70 -9.70 -8.19
CA PHE A 360 -17.26 -9.95 -6.87
C PHE A 360 -17.19 -8.69 -6.01
N VAL A 361 -18.22 -8.44 -5.20
CA VAL A 361 -18.18 -7.45 -4.12
C VAL A 361 -18.18 -8.19 -2.80
N PHE A 362 -17.10 -8.05 -2.03
CA PHE A 362 -16.99 -8.59 -0.68
C PHE A 362 -17.24 -7.49 0.33
N ASN A 363 -18.40 -7.54 0.97
CA ASN A 363 -18.80 -6.55 1.96
C ASN A 363 -18.66 -7.12 3.37
N PHE A 364 -17.68 -6.62 4.10
CA PHE A 364 -17.32 -7.03 5.45
C PHE A 364 -18.11 -6.20 6.47
N VAL A 365 -18.94 -6.85 7.29
CA VAL A 365 -19.86 -6.19 8.23
C VAL A 365 -19.71 -6.76 9.65
N PRO A 366 -19.60 -5.94 10.72
CA PRO A 366 -19.59 -6.50 12.07
C PRO A 366 -20.98 -7.03 12.43
N SER A 367 -21.04 -8.28 12.91
CA SER A 367 -22.29 -8.86 13.43
C SER A 367 -22.61 -8.34 14.82
N ASP A 368 -21.58 -8.10 15.65
CA ASP A 368 -21.76 -7.78 17.07
C ASP A 368 -22.21 -6.33 17.29
N SER A 369 -21.97 -5.43 16.33
CA SER A 369 -22.49 -4.06 16.33
C SER A 369 -23.91 -3.95 15.79
N LYS A 370 -24.47 -5.04 15.23
CA LYS A 370 -25.76 -5.05 14.56
C LYS A 370 -26.64 -6.13 15.17
N ALA A 371 -27.51 -5.72 16.08
CA ALA A 371 -28.54 -6.54 16.70
C ALA A 371 -29.36 -7.30 15.64
N ASN A 372 -28.96 -8.53 15.30
CA ASN A 372 -29.68 -9.66 14.68
C ASN A 372 -30.72 -9.45 13.55
N ASN A 373 -30.96 -8.24 13.05
CA ASN A 373 -32.10 -7.89 12.20
C ASN A 373 -31.74 -7.08 10.95
N CYS A 374 -30.46 -7.03 10.54
CA CYS A 374 -30.11 -6.39 9.27
C CYS A 374 -30.59 -7.27 8.11
N GLN A 375 -31.67 -6.86 7.43
CA GLN A 375 -32.03 -7.39 6.12
C GLN A 375 -30.92 -7.02 5.13
N LEU A 376 -30.08 -8.00 4.77
CA LEU A 376 -29.00 -7.80 3.82
C LEU A 376 -29.58 -7.59 2.43
N PHE A 377 -29.19 -6.49 1.80
CA PHE A 377 -29.61 -6.18 0.44
C PHE A 377 -28.66 -6.83 -0.56
N PHE A 378 -29.20 -7.72 -1.39
CA PHE A 378 -28.50 -8.22 -2.57
C PHE A 378 -29.00 -7.46 -3.80
N PRO A 379 -28.10 -6.81 -4.57
CA PRO A 379 -28.53 -6.17 -5.81
C PRO A 379 -29.07 -7.24 -6.76
N ASN A 380 -30.22 -6.94 -7.37
CA ASN A 380 -30.68 -7.70 -8.55
C ASN A 380 -29.54 -7.72 -9.57
N VAL A 381 -29.37 -8.84 -10.27
CA VAL A 381 -28.27 -9.09 -11.22
C VAL A 381 -28.05 -7.87 -12.13
N ILE A 382 -27.04 -7.06 -11.82
CA ILE A 382 -26.56 -5.99 -12.69
C ILE A 382 -25.49 -6.65 -13.56
N LYS A 383 -25.87 -7.08 -14.76
CA LYS A 383 -24.93 -7.70 -15.70
C LYS A 383 -24.48 -6.66 -16.73
N PRO A 384 -23.18 -6.31 -16.79
CA PRO A 384 -22.66 -5.51 -17.90
C PRO A 384 -22.71 -6.29 -19.22
N ARG A 385 -22.59 -7.63 -19.14
CA ARG A 385 -22.69 -8.60 -20.23
C ARG A 385 -23.21 -9.94 -19.70
N ASP A 386 -23.82 -10.75 -20.55
CA ASP A 386 -24.44 -12.03 -20.17
C ASP A 386 -23.42 -13.10 -19.75
N ASP A 387 -22.17 -12.97 -20.20
CA ASP A 387 -21.06 -13.90 -20.00
C ASP A 387 -20.27 -13.67 -18.69
N ILE A 388 -20.46 -12.52 -18.03
CA ILE A 388 -19.77 -12.18 -16.79
C ILE A 388 -20.60 -12.64 -15.58
N TYR A 389 -19.99 -13.46 -14.74
CA TYR A 389 -20.56 -13.79 -13.43
C TYR A 389 -20.35 -12.62 -12.46
N PHE A 390 -21.42 -12.14 -11.85
CA PHE A 390 -21.37 -11.11 -10.81
C PHE A 390 -22.05 -11.59 -9.53
N GLU A 391 -21.41 -11.36 -8.38
CA GLU A 391 -22.02 -11.67 -7.09
C GLU A 391 -21.57 -10.71 -5.98
N THR A 392 -22.54 -10.23 -5.19
CA THR A 392 -22.29 -9.54 -3.91
C THR A 392 -22.35 -10.56 -2.78
N VAL A 393 -21.31 -10.61 -1.97
CA VAL A 393 -21.18 -11.49 -0.82
C VAL A 393 -21.07 -10.65 0.45
N HIS A 394 -21.96 -10.88 1.40
CA HIS A 394 -21.92 -10.26 2.71
C HIS A 394 -21.21 -11.18 3.70
N ILE A 395 -20.22 -10.64 4.40
CA ILE A 395 -19.34 -11.37 5.31
C ILE A 395 -19.53 -10.77 6.69
N LEU A 396 -20.34 -11.42 7.52
CA LEU A 396 -20.68 -10.95 8.85
C LEU A 396 -19.73 -11.58 9.87
N TYR A 397 -18.87 -10.80 10.50
CA TYR A 397 -17.88 -11.30 11.47
C TYR A 397 -18.30 -10.98 12.90
N SER A 398 -18.13 -11.97 13.79
CA SER A 398 -18.36 -11.82 15.22
C SER A 398 -17.06 -11.88 15.98
N LYS A 399 -16.86 -10.89 16.86
CA LYS A 399 -15.79 -10.93 17.87
C LYS A 399 -16.03 -12.06 18.86
N THR A 400 -17.31 -12.31 19.15
CA THR A 400 -17.70 -13.30 20.16
C THR A 400 -17.49 -14.73 19.68
N SER A 401 -17.96 -15.09 18.48
CA SER A 401 -17.85 -16.46 17.94
C SER A 401 -16.54 -16.74 17.21
N ARG A 402 -15.71 -15.72 16.97
CA ARG A 402 -14.46 -15.83 16.21
C ARG A 402 -14.63 -16.48 14.84
N SER A 403 -15.76 -16.20 14.19
CA SER A 403 -16.13 -16.76 12.90
C SER A 403 -16.75 -15.68 12.01
N ALA A 404 -16.78 -15.95 10.70
CA ALA A 404 -17.64 -15.22 9.77
C ALA A 404 -18.80 -16.07 9.30
N GLN A 405 -19.96 -15.43 9.20
CA GLN A 405 -21.11 -15.93 8.46
C GLN A 405 -21.09 -15.33 7.06
N ILE A 406 -21.08 -16.20 6.07
CA ILE A 406 -21.11 -15.84 4.66
C ILE A 406 -22.55 -15.90 4.18
N PHE A 407 -23.05 -14.77 3.71
CA PHE A 407 -24.38 -14.63 3.12
C PHE A 407 -24.24 -14.36 1.63
N ARG A 408 -24.90 -15.20 0.84
CA ARG A 408 -24.93 -15.16 -0.62
C ARG A 408 -26.39 -15.19 -1.07
N ASN A 409 -26.67 -14.59 -2.22
CA ASN A 409 -28.04 -14.48 -2.69
C ASN A 409 -28.65 -15.87 -2.95
N ASN A 410 -29.82 -16.16 -2.37
CA ASN A 410 -30.53 -17.45 -2.50
C ASN A 410 -29.71 -18.69 -2.13
N MET A 411 -28.74 -18.57 -1.23
CA MET A 411 -27.97 -19.70 -0.70
C MET A 411 -28.06 -19.76 0.82
N ASP A 412 -27.91 -20.96 1.37
CA ASP A 412 -27.80 -21.14 2.81
C ASP A 412 -26.55 -20.42 3.34
N LYS A 413 -26.70 -19.81 4.51
CA LYS A 413 -25.56 -19.17 5.18
C LYS A 413 -24.51 -20.22 5.51
N THR A 414 -23.25 -19.89 5.23
CA THR A 414 -22.11 -20.77 5.55
C THR A 414 -21.29 -20.12 6.66
N GLU A 415 -20.90 -20.89 7.67
CA GLU A 415 -20.00 -20.41 8.71
C GLU A 415 -18.55 -20.82 8.39
N ILE A 416 -17.63 -19.85 8.45
CA ILE A 416 -16.20 -20.07 8.28
C ILE A 416 -15.49 -19.73 9.59
N PRO A 417 -14.84 -20.71 10.25
CA PRO A 417 -14.02 -20.44 11.42
C PRO A 417 -12.71 -19.77 11.00
N PHE A 418 -12.18 -18.88 11.83
CA PHE A 418 -10.90 -18.22 11.58
C PHE A 418 -9.72 -18.92 12.23
N ALA A 419 -8.53 -18.71 11.67
CA ALA A 419 -7.28 -19.15 12.25
C ALA A 419 -7.08 -18.47 13.61
N LEU A 420 -6.87 -19.28 14.65
CA LEU A 420 -6.61 -18.81 16.01
C LEU A 420 -5.19 -18.25 16.22
N SER A 421 -4.35 -18.27 15.16
CA SER A 421 -2.91 -18.01 15.22
C SER A 421 -2.46 -16.91 14.29
#